data_AF-A0A945BVH3-F1
#
_entry.id   AF-A0A945BVH3-F1
#
_cell.length_a   1.000
_cell.length_b   1.000
_cell.length_c   1.000
_cell.angle_alpha   90.00
_cell.angle_beta   90.00
_cell.angle_gamma   90.00
#
_symmetry.space_group_name_H-M   'P 1'
#
loop_
_entity.id
_entity.type
_entity.pdbx_description
1 polymer ?
#
loop_
_entity_poly.entity_id
_entity_poly.type
_entity_poly.pdbx_seq_one_letter_code
_entity_poly.pdbx_strand_id
1 'polypeptide(L)'
;MSQKQTHEFQTEVSQLLDLMIHSLYSNKEIFLRELVSNASDAIDKLKFESLSNDKLIEAKDEPSIHIDIDKDAGTITIKDNGIGMTHDEVMENIGTIANSGTKKYLEGLDKNQTQDSNLIGQFGVGFYSAFIVSNTVTLLSRKAGDDKANGTKWISKGKGDYSIETVELEDYGTTIILDVKKAEKEFIDDFRIRGVISKYSDHITVPIMMLKHSEEDKDVIEYEKINEATAFWMKDKKELSQADYDEFYKALTYDFEGPLTQIHNRVEGKLDYSSLLYIPKKAPFDMWEPKRKSGVKLYAKRVFIMEGNEELLPQYLRFIKGVIDTADLSLNVSREILQGSKVVDTIKKASVKRILSELDKMSKNKPENYATFWKEFGMVIKEGVVEDFANKDKISNLLRFTSTSAGSSDQTISLKDYIGRMKEGQKNIYYVTADTYEAAKGSPHLEIFKQKDIEVLLLSDRVDEWLVANFGDFEEFSLKSIAKGDLEDLDSKEDKKKKEKTVKDFESVITKA
;
A
#
# COMPACT_ATOMS: atom_id res chain seq x y z
N MET A 1 37.92 1.43 23.86
CA MET A 1 37.57 1.47 22.43
C MET A 1 36.94 0.14 22.06
N SER A 2 35.69 0.15 21.60
CA SER A 2 35.05 -1.04 21.03
C SER A 2 35.83 -1.49 19.79
N GLN A 3 35.85 -2.80 19.52
CA GLN A 3 36.56 -3.38 18.39
C GLN A 3 35.70 -3.26 17.14
N LYS A 4 36.20 -2.59 16.10
CA LYS A 4 35.53 -2.51 14.79
C LYS A 4 35.31 -3.91 14.23
N GLN A 5 34.07 -4.20 13.83
CA GLN A 5 33.67 -5.47 13.22
C GLN A 5 33.34 -5.24 11.75
N THR A 6 33.66 -6.23 10.91
CA THR A 6 33.29 -6.24 9.49
C THR A 6 32.40 -7.45 9.24
N HIS A 7 31.28 -7.21 8.58
CA HIS A 7 30.28 -8.22 8.26
C HIS A 7 30.00 -8.19 6.76
N GLU A 8 29.81 -9.35 6.16
CA GLU A 8 29.34 -9.43 4.77
C GLU A 8 27.83 -9.19 4.72
N PHE A 9 27.39 -8.53 3.66
CA PHE A 9 25.96 -8.45 3.36
C PHE A 9 25.41 -9.84 3.08
N GLN A 10 24.19 -10.10 3.53
CA GLN A 10 23.46 -11.28 3.07
C GLN A 10 23.31 -11.24 1.54
N THR A 11 23.25 -12.42 0.91
CA THR A 11 23.23 -12.55 -0.56
C THR A 11 22.09 -11.76 -1.19
N GLU A 12 20.93 -11.72 -0.54
CA GLU A 12 19.75 -10.96 -0.95
C GLU A 12 20.02 -9.45 -1.01
N VAL A 13 20.72 -8.89 -0.01
CA VAL A 13 21.07 -7.46 0.03
C VAL A 13 22.06 -7.12 -1.08
N SER A 14 23.04 -7.99 -1.31
CA SER A 14 24.04 -7.81 -2.37
C SER A 14 23.41 -7.77 -3.77
N GLN A 15 22.45 -8.66 -4.05
CA GLN A 15 21.71 -8.68 -5.32
C GLN A 15 20.84 -7.44 -5.48
N LEU A 16 20.20 -6.99 -4.40
CA LEU A 16 19.35 -5.80 -4.42
C LEU A 16 20.16 -4.52 -4.64
N LEU A 17 21.31 -4.38 -3.97
CA LEU A 17 22.25 -3.28 -4.20
C LEU A 17 22.70 -3.23 -5.66
N ASP A 18 23.04 -4.37 -6.25
CA ASP A 18 23.45 -4.44 -7.65
C ASP A 18 22.32 -4.00 -8.60
N LEU A 19 21.09 -4.45 -8.34
CA LEU A 19 19.89 -4.06 -9.09
C LEU A 19 19.57 -2.55 -8.94
N MET A 20 19.65 -2.01 -7.73
CA MET A 20 19.40 -0.60 -7.45
C MET A 20 20.42 0.32 -8.14
N ILE A 21 21.70 -0.08 -8.14
CA ILE A 21 22.79 0.70 -8.73
C ILE A 21 22.73 0.68 -10.27
N HIS A 22 22.33 -0.45 -10.88
CA HIS A 22 22.49 -0.63 -12.33
C HIS A 22 21.20 -0.67 -13.15
N SER A 23 20.02 -0.86 -12.55
CA SER A 23 18.81 -1.18 -13.32
C SER A 23 17.62 -0.25 -13.14
N LEU A 24 17.54 0.58 -12.08
CA LEU A 24 16.22 1.06 -11.65
C LEU A 24 16.00 2.56 -11.42
N TYR A 25 17.00 3.43 -11.62
CA TYR A 25 16.77 4.87 -11.45
C TYR A 25 17.26 5.70 -12.63
N SER A 26 16.33 6.03 -13.52
CA SER A 26 16.44 7.22 -14.38
C SER A 26 16.42 8.52 -13.56
N ASN A 27 15.86 8.48 -12.33
CA ASN A 27 15.72 9.65 -11.46
C ASN A 27 16.49 9.47 -10.15
N LYS A 28 17.73 9.95 -10.12
CA LYS A 28 18.67 9.73 -8.99
C LYS A 28 18.31 10.53 -7.74
N GLU A 29 17.54 11.61 -7.88
CA GLU A 29 17.13 12.51 -6.78
C GLU A 29 16.27 11.83 -5.69
N ILE A 30 15.78 10.62 -5.95
CA ILE A 30 14.96 9.82 -5.02
C ILE A 30 15.67 9.48 -3.71
N PHE A 31 17.01 9.44 -3.67
CA PHE A 31 17.73 9.12 -2.45
C PHE A 31 17.38 10.07 -1.31
N LEU A 32 17.22 11.36 -1.65
CA LEU A 32 16.93 12.39 -0.66
C LEU A 32 15.50 12.23 -0.12
N ARG A 33 14.54 11.91 -0.98
CA ARG A 33 13.16 11.59 -0.57
C ARG A 33 13.15 10.45 0.45
N GLU A 34 13.85 9.36 0.18
CA GLU A 34 13.88 8.18 1.05
C GLU A 34 14.52 8.49 2.41
N LEU A 35 15.69 9.16 2.41
CA LEU A 35 16.41 9.46 3.64
C LEU A 35 15.65 10.47 4.52
N VAL A 36 15.03 11.48 3.92
CA VAL A 36 14.20 12.46 4.66
C VAL A 36 12.91 11.83 5.17
N SER A 37 12.28 10.92 4.42
CA SER A 37 11.13 10.14 4.90
C SER A 37 11.50 9.33 6.14
N ASN A 38 12.62 8.61 6.11
CA ASN A 38 13.11 7.81 7.24
C ASN A 38 13.39 8.69 8.48
N ALA A 39 14.00 9.86 8.28
CA ALA A 39 14.23 10.83 9.34
C ALA A 39 12.93 11.35 9.96
N SER A 40 11.91 11.66 9.14
CA SER A 40 10.59 12.07 9.62
C SER A 40 9.91 10.96 10.42
N ASP A 41 9.94 9.72 9.94
CA ASP A 41 9.36 8.57 10.63
C ASP A 41 10.07 8.30 11.97
N ALA A 42 11.40 8.47 12.03
CA ALA A 42 12.18 8.34 13.26
C ALA A 42 11.81 9.40 14.31
N ILE A 43 11.56 10.64 13.87
CA ILE A 43 11.11 11.75 14.73
C ILE A 43 9.69 11.50 15.24
N ASP A 44 8.78 11.06 14.37
CA ASP A 44 7.41 10.74 14.77
C ASP A 44 7.36 9.56 15.74
N LYS A 45 8.22 8.56 15.55
CA LYS A 45 8.39 7.45 16.50
C LYS A 45 8.87 7.94 17.87
N LEU A 46 9.86 8.85 17.91
CA LEU A 46 10.31 9.45 19.17
C LEU A 46 9.19 10.22 19.87
N LYS A 47 8.45 11.07 19.14
CA LYS A 47 7.31 11.82 19.69
C LYS A 47 6.28 10.89 20.31
N PHE A 48 5.94 9.80 19.61
CA PHE A 48 4.98 8.82 20.09
C PHE A 48 5.48 8.09 21.34
N GLU A 49 6.70 7.55 21.33
CA GLU A 49 7.25 6.82 22.48
C GLU A 49 7.42 7.71 23.72
N SER A 50 7.77 8.98 23.51
CA SER A 50 7.92 9.98 24.58
C SER A 50 6.62 10.28 25.32
N LEU A 51 5.44 10.01 24.73
CA LEU A 51 4.16 10.15 25.43
C LEU A 51 4.01 9.19 26.62
N SER A 52 4.78 8.10 26.61
CA SER A 52 4.73 7.04 27.63
C SER A 52 6.03 6.90 28.42
N ASN A 53 7.11 7.56 27.99
CA ASN A 53 8.43 7.45 28.59
C ASN A 53 9.18 8.79 28.57
N ASP A 54 9.00 9.57 29.63
CA ASP A 54 9.62 10.89 29.80
C ASP A 54 11.16 10.87 29.76
N LYS A 55 11.79 9.70 29.95
CA LYS A 55 13.27 9.56 29.91
C LYS A 55 13.86 9.70 28.50
N LEU A 56 13.04 9.60 27.46
CA LEU A 56 13.48 9.74 26.07
C LEU A 56 13.68 11.20 25.66
N ILE A 57 13.13 12.15 26.43
CA ILE A 57 13.29 13.58 26.19
C ILE A 57 14.59 14.03 26.87
N GLU A 58 15.72 13.82 26.20
CA GLU A 58 16.94 14.52 26.55
C GLU A 58 16.72 16.00 26.18
N ALA A 59 16.79 16.91 27.16
CA ALA A 59 16.48 18.31 26.94
C ALA A 59 17.46 18.96 25.93
N LYS A 60 17.17 18.88 24.63
CA LYS A 60 17.74 19.72 23.57
C LYS A 60 16.99 19.58 22.24
N ASP A 61 16.75 20.75 21.67
CA ASP A 61 16.30 21.09 20.30
C ASP A 61 14.92 20.60 19.85
N GLU A 62 14.22 21.47 19.13
CA GLU A 62 12.94 21.13 18.51
C GLU A 62 13.15 20.03 17.45
N PRO A 63 12.19 19.10 17.28
CA PRO A 63 12.30 18.05 16.28
C PRO A 63 12.52 18.61 14.88
N SER A 64 13.60 18.24 14.22
CA SER A 64 14.01 18.79 12.93
C SER A 64 14.99 17.87 12.19
N ILE A 65 15.04 18.03 10.86
CA ILE A 65 15.97 17.33 9.97
C ILE A 65 16.92 18.37 9.39
N HIS A 66 18.21 18.22 9.60
CA HIS A 66 19.24 19.10 9.05
C HIS A 66 19.90 18.47 7.83
N ILE A 67 20.09 19.25 6.77
CA ILE A 67 20.79 18.84 5.56
C ILE A 67 21.93 19.82 5.31
N ASP A 68 23.16 19.31 5.42
CA ASP A 68 24.39 20.07 5.21
C ASP A 68 25.12 19.57 3.97
N ILE A 69 25.68 20.50 3.19
CA ILE A 69 26.47 20.20 2.00
C ILE A 69 27.88 20.74 2.22
N ASP A 70 28.87 19.85 2.23
CA ASP A 70 30.29 20.22 2.21
C ASP A 70 30.82 20.09 0.79
N LYS A 71 31.00 21.24 0.13
CA LYS A 71 31.48 21.30 -1.26
C LYS A 71 32.95 20.89 -1.40
N ASP A 72 33.76 21.11 -0.37
CA ASP A 72 35.19 20.83 -0.39
C ASP A 72 35.45 19.34 -0.14
N ALA A 73 34.73 18.75 0.82
CA ALA A 73 34.76 17.32 1.06
C ALA A 73 33.95 16.51 0.04
N GLY A 74 33.03 17.15 -0.69
CA GLY A 74 32.12 16.50 -1.64
C GLY A 74 31.10 15.61 -0.92
N THR A 75 30.59 16.07 0.23
CA THR A 75 29.67 15.27 1.05
C THR A 75 28.33 15.95 1.28
N ILE A 76 27.31 15.12 1.48
CA ILE A 76 26.00 15.55 1.98
C ILE A 76 25.78 14.85 3.31
N THR A 77 25.41 15.62 4.34
CA THR A 77 25.08 15.11 5.67
C THR A 77 23.61 15.35 5.94
N ILE A 78 22.87 14.31 6.31
CA ILE A 78 21.47 14.37 6.72
C ILE A 78 21.41 13.95 8.19
N LYS A 79 20.98 14.84 9.07
CA LYS A 79 20.94 14.62 10.51
C LYS A 79 19.52 14.82 11.04
N ASP A 80 18.99 13.84 11.74
CA ASP A 80 17.73 13.93 12.48
C ASP A 80 17.97 13.78 13.98
N ASN A 81 17.12 14.43 14.78
CA ASN A 81 17.01 14.21 16.22
C ASN A 81 15.80 13.30 16.55
N GLY A 82 15.60 12.24 15.76
CA GLY A 82 14.59 11.22 15.99
C GLY A 82 15.00 10.17 17.02
N ILE A 83 14.29 9.05 17.06
CA ILE A 83 14.48 8.01 18.09
C ILE A 83 15.88 7.39 18.09
N GLY A 84 16.57 7.40 16.94
CA GLY A 84 17.85 6.73 16.75
C GLY A 84 17.77 5.20 16.85
N MET A 85 18.93 4.55 16.76
CA MET A 85 19.06 3.09 16.79
C MET A 85 20.19 2.66 17.72
N THR A 86 20.00 1.52 18.36
CA THR A 86 21.07 0.77 19.04
C THR A 86 21.94 0.02 18.03
N HIS A 87 23.10 -0.47 18.50
CA HIS A 87 23.99 -1.32 17.70
C HIS A 87 23.27 -2.51 17.07
N ASP A 88 22.43 -3.20 17.84
CA ASP A 88 21.72 -4.40 17.38
C ASP A 88 20.60 -4.04 16.38
N GLU A 89 19.89 -2.92 16.61
CA GLU A 89 18.91 -2.41 15.63
C GLU A 89 19.59 -2.01 14.31
N VAL A 90 20.81 -1.47 14.33
CA VAL A 90 21.57 -1.20 13.09
C VAL A 90 21.94 -2.50 12.39
N MET A 91 22.41 -3.52 13.11
CA MET A 91 22.71 -4.85 12.54
C MET A 91 21.46 -5.51 11.92
N GLU A 92 20.31 -5.42 12.58
CA GLU A 92 19.07 -6.03 12.14
C GLU A 92 18.41 -5.26 10.99
N ASN A 93 18.36 -3.93 11.05
CA ASN A 93 17.59 -3.12 10.08
C ASN A 93 18.45 -2.64 8.89
N ILE A 94 19.75 -2.39 9.10
CA ILE A 94 20.67 -1.90 8.07
C ILE A 94 21.62 -3.00 7.59
N GLY A 95 21.99 -3.95 8.47
CA GLY A 95 22.82 -5.09 8.10
C GLY A 95 22.06 -6.23 7.43
N THR A 96 20.73 -6.28 7.58
CA THR A 96 19.84 -7.33 7.06
C THR A 96 18.60 -6.71 6.41
N ILE A 97 18.07 -7.33 5.33
CA ILE A 97 16.75 -6.97 4.79
C ILE A 97 15.71 -7.89 5.44
N ALA A 98 14.97 -7.37 6.41
CA ALA A 98 13.96 -8.11 7.14
C ALA A 98 12.63 -8.19 6.34
N ASN A 99 12.58 -8.96 5.24
CA ASN A 99 11.29 -9.47 4.76
C ASN A 99 11.41 -10.73 3.87
N SER A 100 10.70 -11.80 4.21
CA SER A 100 10.60 -13.02 3.41
C SER A 100 9.92 -12.83 2.04
N GLY A 101 9.15 -11.76 1.90
CA GLY A 101 8.48 -11.38 0.64
C GLY A 101 9.46 -10.93 -0.45
N THR A 102 10.52 -10.20 -0.08
CA THR A 102 11.55 -9.69 -1.01
C THR A 102 12.29 -10.83 -1.70
N LYS A 103 12.58 -11.91 -0.98
CA LYS A 103 13.29 -13.08 -1.49
C LYS A 103 12.51 -13.81 -2.59
N LYS A 104 11.24 -14.13 -2.33
CA LYS A 104 10.37 -14.79 -3.33
C LYS A 104 10.17 -13.93 -4.57
N TYR A 105 10.20 -12.60 -4.41
CA TYR A 105 10.08 -11.66 -5.50
C TYR A 105 11.35 -11.60 -6.38
N LEU A 106 12.53 -11.51 -5.76
CA LEU A 106 13.82 -11.52 -6.46
C LEU A 106 14.06 -12.84 -7.20
N GLU A 107 13.63 -13.97 -6.64
CA GLU A 107 13.69 -15.29 -7.29
C GLU A 107 12.78 -15.42 -8.52
N GLY A 108 11.73 -14.59 -8.61
CA GLY A 108 10.78 -14.54 -9.73
C GLY A 108 11.16 -13.56 -10.86
N LEU A 109 12.20 -12.75 -10.68
CA LEU A 109 12.65 -11.78 -11.68
C LEU A 109 13.49 -12.47 -12.77
N ASP A 110 12.93 -12.58 -13.97
CA ASP A 110 13.66 -13.03 -15.14
C ASP A 110 14.61 -11.92 -15.63
N LYS A 111 15.86 -12.28 -16.02
CA LYS A 111 16.92 -11.30 -16.38
C LYS A 111 16.59 -10.37 -17.56
N ASN A 112 15.49 -10.61 -18.27
CA ASN A 112 15.02 -9.80 -19.40
C ASN A 112 13.88 -8.82 -19.04
N GLN A 113 13.36 -8.82 -17.81
CA GLN A 113 12.33 -7.87 -17.32
C GLN A 113 12.90 -6.68 -16.52
N THR A 114 14.22 -6.51 -16.50
CA THR A 114 14.96 -5.50 -15.73
C THR A 114 14.76 -4.04 -16.20
N GLN A 115 13.78 -3.76 -17.05
CA GLN A 115 13.48 -2.40 -17.54
C GLN A 115 12.28 -1.74 -16.85
N ASP A 116 11.51 -2.47 -16.04
CA ASP A 116 10.42 -1.84 -15.28
C ASP A 116 10.96 -1.20 -13.99
N SER A 117 10.96 0.13 -13.95
CA SER A 117 11.38 1.00 -12.83
C SER A 117 10.50 0.88 -11.56
N ASN A 118 9.62 -0.11 -11.48
CA ASN A 118 8.51 -0.20 -10.53
C ASN A 118 8.83 -1.00 -9.24
N LEU A 119 10.11 -1.32 -8.98
CA LEU A 119 10.48 -2.53 -8.23
C LEU A 119 11.01 -2.35 -6.80
N ILE A 120 11.11 -1.14 -6.20
CA ILE A 120 11.91 -0.99 -4.96
C ILE A 120 11.14 -0.48 -3.72
N GLY A 121 10.05 0.28 -3.89
CA GLY A 121 9.40 0.94 -2.75
C GLY A 121 8.79 0.04 -1.67
N GLN A 122 8.45 -1.21 -1.99
CA GLN A 122 7.69 -2.07 -1.07
C GLN A 122 8.56 -2.87 -0.08
N PHE A 123 9.89 -2.71 -0.11
CA PHE A 123 10.82 -3.65 0.54
C PHE A 123 11.56 -3.09 1.77
N GLY A 124 11.29 -1.85 2.20
CA GLY A 124 12.02 -1.25 3.33
C GLY A 124 13.51 -1.00 3.02
N VAL A 125 13.85 -0.85 1.74
CA VAL A 125 15.23 -0.72 1.23
C VAL A 125 15.59 0.72 0.85
N GLY A 126 14.75 1.69 1.21
CA GLY A 126 14.93 3.11 0.88
C GLY A 126 16.31 3.66 1.29
N PHE A 127 16.87 3.18 2.40
CA PHE A 127 18.22 3.53 2.84
C PHE A 127 19.30 3.28 1.76
N TYR A 128 19.22 2.16 1.04
CA TYR A 128 20.22 1.76 0.07
C TYR A 128 20.21 2.60 -1.22
N SER A 129 19.15 3.40 -1.44
CA SER A 129 19.12 4.40 -2.53
C SER A 129 20.25 5.43 -2.39
N ALA A 130 20.81 5.61 -1.19
CA ALA A 130 21.99 6.42 -0.94
C ALA A 130 23.20 5.99 -1.82
N PHE A 131 23.37 4.70 -2.12
CA PHE A 131 24.47 4.18 -2.95
C PHE A 131 24.31 4.48 -4.44
N ILE A 132 23.16 4.99 -4.87
CA ILE A 132 22.97 5.50 -6.24
C ILE A 132 23.91 6.69 -6.45
N VAL A 133 23.96 7.61 -5.48
CA VAL A 133 24.70 8.87 -5.59
C VAL A 133 26.04 8.88 -4.85
N SER A 134 26.28 7.94 -3.92
CA SER A 134 27.47 7.94 -3.06
C SER A 134 28.42 6.76 -3.31
N ASN A 135 29.72 7.00 -3.12
CA ASN A 135 30.76 5.95 -3.08
C ASN A 135 30.75 5.22 -1.74
N THR A 136 30.53 5.98 -0.66
CA THR A 136 30.55 5.50 0.72
C THR A 136 29.40 6.15 1.47
N VAL A 137 28.69 5.35 2.26
CA VAL A 137 27.68 5.83 3.20
C VAL A 137 28.20 5.57 4.61
N THR A 138 28.20 6.60 5.43
CA THR A 138 28.47 6.50 6.87
C THR A 138 27.19 6.82 7.63
N LEU A 139 26.79 5.94 8.54
CA LEU A 139 25.68 6.15 9.46
C LEU A 139 26.23 6.24 10.88
N LEU A 140 25.81 7.27 11.61
CA LEU A 140 26.04 7.44 13.04
C LEU A 140 24.67 7.46 13.70
N SER A 141 24.43 6.65 14.72
CA SER A 141 23.14 6.65 15.41
C SER A 141 23.32 6.35 16.88
N ARG A 142 22.57 7.07 17.72
CA ARG A 142 22.43 6.78 19.15
C ARG A 142 20.95 6.84 19.48
N LYS A 143 20.45 5.81 20.16
CA LYS A 143 19.06 5.78 20.59
C LYS A 143 18.80 6.82 21.69
N ALA A 144 17.68 7.53 21.61
CA ALA A 144 17.28 8.48 22.63
C ALA A 144 17.17 7.80 24.00
N GLY A 145 17.71 8.43 25.05
CA GLY A 145 17.73 7.88 26.41
C GLY A 145 18.81 6.81 26.66
N ASP A 146 19.64 6.48 25.66
CA ASP A 146 20.79 5.58 25.81
C ASP A 146 22.06 6.36 26.17
N ASP A 147 23.05 5.67 26.75
CA ASP A 147 24.33 6.28 27.11
C ASP A 147 25.08 6.79 25.88
N LYS A 148 25.73 7.95 25.99
CA LYS A 148 26.54 8.55 24.93
C LYS A 148 27.63 7.62 24.42
N ALA A 149 28.17 6.75 25.29
CA ALA A 149 29.15 5.74 24.94
C ALA A 149 28.60 4.59 24.07
N ASN A 150 27.27 4.47 23.93
CA ASN A 150 26.58 3.41 23.18
C ASN A 150 26.20 3.82 21.75
N GLY A 151 26.72 4.95 21.25
CA GLY A 151 26.57 5.33 19.86
C GLY A 151 27.10 4.26 18.91
N THR A 152 26.51 4.17 17.73
CA THR A 152 26.86 3.19 16.71
C THR A 152 27.28 3.88 15.44
N LYS A 153 28.41 3.45 14.87
CA LYS A 153 28.90 3.88 13.58
C LYS A 153 28.92 2.72 12.61
N TRP A 154 28.26 2.91 11.48
CA TRP A 154 28.20 1.96 10.38
C TRP A 154 28.78 2.61 9.11
N ILE A 155 29.56 1.86 8.34
CA ILE A 155 30.17 2.35 7.10
C ILE A 155 30.10 1.25 6.05
N SER A 156 29.69 1.59 4.83
CA SER A 156 29.79 0.69 3.68
C SER A 156 30.01 1.44 2.37
N LYS A 157 30.54 0.72 1.38
CA LYS A 157 30.65 1.15 -0.02
C LYS A 157 29.51 0.59 -0.90
N GLY A 158 28.53 -0.08 -0.29
CA GLY A 158 27.40 -0.70 -1.00
C GLY A 158 27.80 -1.92 -1.81
N LYS A 159 28.93 -2.55 -1.48
CA LYS A 159 29.44 -3.77 -2.15
C LYS A 159 30.10 -4.69 -1.14
N GLY A 160 29.65 -5.95 -1.10
CA GLY A 160 30.28 -7.04 -0.35
C GLY A 160 30.06 -6.96 1.16
N ASP A 161 30.58 -5.92 1.80
CA ASP A 161 30.64 -5.81 3.25
C ASP A 161 30.27 -4.42 3.80
N TYR A 162 30.09 -4.40 5.12
CA TYR A 162 30.00 -3.17 5.91
C TYR A 162 30.79 -3.35 7.21
N SER A 163 31.19 -2.22 7.80
CA SER A 163 31.79 -2.21 9.13
C SER A 163 30.90 -1.53 10.14
N ILE A 164 30.87 -2.06 11.35
CA ILE A 164 30.15 -1.52 12.49
C ILE A 164 31.07 -1.39 13.71
N GLU A 165 30.97 -0.28 14.43
CA GLU A 165 31.73 -0.01 15.65
C GLU A 165 30.91 0.81 16.64
N THR A 166 31.05 0.53 17.94
CA THR A 166 30.51 1.38 19.00
C THR A 166 31.40 2.60 19.19
N VAL A 167 30.79 3.79 19.20
CA VAL A 167 31.44 5.10 19.29
C VAL A 167 30.72 5.97 20.31
N GLU A 168 31.42 6.98 20.83
CA GLU A 168 30.78 8.00 21.66
C GLU A 168 30.07 9.02 20.77
N LEU A 169 28.77 9.23 20.99
CA LEU A 169 27.95 10.22 20.28
C LEU A 169 27.19 11.08 21.28
N GLU A 170 27.38 12.39 21.19
CA GLU A 170 26.76 13.33 22.12
C GLU A 170 25.27 13.53 21.87
N ASP A 171 24.88 13.59 20.60
CA ASP A 171 23.50 13.75 20.21
C ASP A 171 22.85 12.38 19.98
N TYR A 172 21.56 12.27 20.30
CA TYR A 172 20.74 11.12 19.90
C TYR A 172 20.14 11.36 18.50
N GLY A 173 19.55 10.33 17.92
CA GLY A 173 19.02 10.36 16.55
C GLY A 173 19.98 9.72 15.57
N THR A 174 19.91 10.11 14.30
CA THR A 174 20.73 9.52 13.23
C THR A 174 21.37 10.59 12.35
N THR A 175 22.64 10.37 11.98
CA THR A 175 23.37 11.16 10.99
C THR A 175 23.83 10.25 9.86
N ILE A 176 23.45 10.57 8.63
CA ILE A 176 23.85 9.87 7.42
C ILE A 176 24.74 10.80 6.59
N ILE A 177 25.96 10.36 6.33
CA ILE A 177 26.97 11.10 5.56
C ILE A 177 27.21 10.35 4.26
N LEU A 178 27.01 11.05 3.15
CA LEU A 178 27.15 10.56 1.79
C LEU A 178 28.42 11.13 1.17
N ASP A 179 29.41 10.28 0.86
CA ASP A 179 30.55 10.63 0.01
C ASP A 179 30.09 10.60 -1.45
N VAL A 180 29.78 11.75 -2.03
CA VAL A 180 29.09 11.83 -3.32
C VAL A 180 30.03 11.51 -4.48
N LYS A 181 29.55 10.65 -5.39
CA LYS A 181 30.27 10.29 -6.61
C LYS A 181 30.56 11.54 -7.44
N LYS A 182 31.75 11.62 -8.06
CA LYS A 182 32.11 12.73 -8.96
C LYS A 182 31.13 12.95 -10.11
N ALA A 183 30.50 11.87 -10.60
CA ALA A 183 29.48 11.94 -11.65
C ALA A 183 28.17 12.60 -11.19
N GLU A 184 27.92 12.61 -9.88
CA GLU A 184 26.67 13.07 -9.25
C GLU A 184 26.88 14.38 -8.48
N LYS A 185 27.92 15.14 -8.85
CA LYS A 185 28.26 16.43 -8.24
C LYS A 185 27.13 17.48 -8.33
N GLU A 186 26.09 17.24 -9.13
CA GLU A 186 24.89 18.07 -9.15
C GLU A 186 24.21 18.14 -7.78
N PHE A 187 24.34 17.10 -6.93
CA PHE A 187 23.78 17.09 -5.58
C PHE A 187 24.66 17.79 -4.54
N ILE A 188 25.86 18.22 -4.93
CA ILE A 188 26.72 19.13 -4.14
C ILE A 188 26.41 20.61 -4.49
N ASP A 189 25.19 20.86 -4.95
CA ASP A 189 24.64 22.18 -5.19
C ASP A 189 23.43 22.42 -4.28
N ASP A 190 23.45 23.53 -3.56
CA ASP A 190 22.43 23.86 -2.56
C ASP A 190 21.06 24.10 -3.22
N PHE A 191 21.00 24.84 -4.32
CA PHE A 191 19.74 25.10 -5.04
C PHE A 191 19.13 23.80 -5.57
N ARG A 192 19.97 22.87 -6.06
CA ARG A 192 19.52 21.55 -6.48
C ARG A 192 18.88 20.80 -5.32
N ILE A 193 19.52 20.72 -4.16
CA ILE A 193 19.00 20.02 -2.98
C ILE A 193 17.69 20.67 -2.51
N ARG A 194 17.62 22.00 -2.41
CA ARG A 194 16.37 22.72 -2.07
C ARG A 194 15.24 22.43 -3.03
N GLY A 195 15.52 22.40 -4.34
CA GLY A 195 14.53 22.04 -5.36
C GLY A 195 14.02 20.62 -5.20
N VAL A 196 14.89 19.66 -4.85
CA VAL A 196 14.49 18.28 -4.56
C VAL A 196 13.65 18.20 -3.29
N ILE A 197 14.03 18.91 -2.22
CA ILE A 197 13.25 18.94 -0.97
C ILE A 197 11.87 19.56 -1.16
N SER A 198 11.75 20.70 -1.85
CA SER A 198 10.43 21.27 -2.12
C SER A 198 9.56 20.31 -2.93
N LYS A 199 10.14 19.68 -3.96
CA LYS A 199 9.41 18.71 -4.81
C LYS A 199 8.89 17.50 -4.03
N TYR A 200 9.65 16.97 -3.08
CA TYR A 200 9.37 15.67 -2.46
C TYR A 200 9.02 15.71 -0.98
N SER A 201 9.20 16.82 -0.28
CA SER A 201 9.19 16.84 1.18
C SER A 201 8.44 18.02 1.79
N ASP A 202 7.75 18.85 0.98
CA ASP A 202 6.88 19.91 1.51
C ASP A 202 5.72 19.39 2.36
N HIS A 203 5.33 18.14 2.17
CA HIS A 203 4.29 17.45 2.95
C HIS A 203 4.78 16.91 4.30
N ILE A 204 6.10 16.86 4.52
CA ILE A 204 6.68 16.37 5.77
C ILE A 204 6.44 17.43 6.84
N THR A 205 5.78 17.06 7.94
CA THR A 205 5.40 17.99 9.01
C THR A 205 6.57 18.42 9.89
N VAL A 206 7.69 17.69 9.81
CA VAL A 206 8.94 18.01 10.49
C VAL A 206 9.68 19.12 9.73
N PRO A 207 10.15 20.19 10.41
CA PRO A 207 11.02 21.19 9.80
C PRO A 207 12.29 20.57 9.21
N ILE A 208 12.53 20.83 7.93
CA ILE A 208 13.77 20.51 7.23
C ILE A 208 14.60 21.79 7.16
N MET A 209 15.79 21.75 7.72
CA MET A 209 16.68 22.87 7.95
C MET A 209 17.89 22.75 7.03
N MET A 210 18.25 23.84 6.35
CA MET A 210 19.51 23.96 5.60
C MET A 210 20.22 25.25 5.99
N LEU A 211 21.54 25.29 5.79
CA LEU A 211 22.32 26.50 6.01
C LEU A 211 21.76 27.66 5.17
N LYS A 212 21.44 28.77 5.83
CA LYS A 212 20.93 29.98 5.21
C LYS A 212 22.02 30.65 4.40
N HIS A 213 21.70 31.07 3.18
CA HIS A 213 22.60 31.90 2.39
C HIS A 213 22.65 33.31 2.99
N SER A 214 23.78 33.68 3.61
CA SER A 214 24.07 35.05 4.04
C SER A 214 25.27 35.60 3.26
N GLU A 215 25.11 36.80 2.69
CA GLU A 215 26.20 37.51 1.99
C GLU A 215 27.03 38.38 2.95
N GLU A 216 26.54 38.65 4.16
CA GLU A 216 27.08 39.73 5.01
C GLU A 216 27.98 39.27 6.17
N ASP A 217 27.96 38.00 6.57
CA ASP A 217 28.88 37.45 7.58
C ASP A 217 29.12 35.95 7.39
N LYS A 218 30.37 35.56 7.10
CA LYS A 218 30.76 34.14 6.87
C LYS A 218 30.96 33.34 8.17
N ASP A 219 30.98 34.00 9.32
CA ASP A 219 31.33 33.40 10.61
C ASP A 219 30.09 33.02 11.46
N VAL A 220 28.88 33.33 11.02
CA VAL A 220 27.63 32.95 11.71
C VAL A 220 26.91 31.85 10.94
N ILE A 221 26.84 30.65 11.54
CA ILE A 221 26.08 29.52 11.00
C ILE A 221 24.61 29.72 11.39
N GLU A 222 23.79 30.17 10.44
CA GLU A 222 22.33 30.24 10.58
C GLU A 222 21.67 29.17 9.72
N TYR A 223 20.66 28.49 10.28
CA TYR A 223 19.82 27.55 9.54
C TYR A 223 18.47 28.19 9.20
N GLU A 224 17.92 27.87 8.04
CA GLU A 224 16.56 28.23 7.64
C GLU A 224 15.73 26.99 7.31
N LYS A 225 14.43 27.07 7.61
CA LYS A 225 13.47 26.03 7.23
C LYS A 225 13.18 26.12 5.75
N ILE A 226 13.36 25.02 5.02
CA ILE A 226 13.20 24.99 3.56
C ILE A 226 11.93 24.28 3.08
N ASN A 227 11.28 23.49 3.93
CA ASN A 227 9.99 22.88 3.61
C ASN A 227 8.83 23.68 4.23
N GLU A 228 7.63 23.53 3.66
CA GLU A 228 6.45 24.19 4.23
C GLU A 228 6.12 23.69 5.66
N ALA A 229 6.43 22.44 5.96
CA ALA A 229 6.06 21.76 7.21
C ALA A 229 4.55 21.68 7.44
N THR A 230 3.77 21.57 6.36
CA THR A 230 2.30 21.46 6.43
C THR A 230 1.83 20.06 6.07
N ALA A 231 0.95 19.51 6.90
CA ALA A 231 0.34 18.22 6.63
C ALA A 231 -0.46 18.28 5.31
N PHE A 232 -0.07 17.50 4.32
CA PHE A 232 -0.66 17.55 2.97
C PHE A 232 -2.19 17.37 2.96
N TRP A 233 -2.70 16.44 3.77
CA TRP A 233 -4.14 16.18 3.93
C TRP A 233 -4.92 17.28 4.66
N MET A 234 -4.24 18.36 5.09
CA MET A 234 -4.87 19.54 5.69
C MET A 234 -4.97 20.73 4.72
N LYS A 235 -4.29 20.67 3.56
CA LYS A 235 -4.35 21.70 2.52
C LYS A 235 -5.73 21.73 1.85
N ASP A 236 -6.15 22.90 1.36
CA ASP A 236 -7.41 23.02 0.63
C ASP A 236 -7.31 22.23 -0.68
N LYS A 237 -8.33 21.43 -0.99
CA LYS A 237 -8.38 20.63 -2.22
C LYS A 237 -8.23 21.48 -3.49
N LYS A 238 -8.63 22.75 -3.45
CA LYS A 238 -8.54 23.69 -4.59
C LYS A 238 -7.11 24.16 -4.87
N GLU A 239 -6.23 24.08 -3.87
CA GLU A 239 -4.82 24.44 -3.99
C GLU A 239 -3.96 23.26 -4.46
N LEU A 240 -4.53 22.05 -4.48
CA LEU A 240 -3.83 20.82 -4.82
C LEU A 240 -4.13 20.38 -6.26
N SER A 241 -3.09 20.24 -7.07
CA SER A 241 -3.15 19.62 -8.38
C SER A 241 -3.15 18.09 -8.28
N GLN A 242 -3.48 17.40 -9.38
CA GLN A 242 -3.37 15.94 -9.43
C GLN A 242 -1.91 15.46 -9.23
N ALA A 243 -0.94 16.20 -9.76
CA ALA A 243 0.47 15.87 -9.60
C ALA A 243 0.89 15.89 -8.12
N ASP A 244 0.37 16.84 -7.34
CA ASP A 244 0.63 16.91 -5.90
C ASP A 244 0.09 15.68 -5.17
N TYR A 245 -1.13 15.23 -5.51
CA TYR A 245 -1.69 14.00 -4.95
C TYR A 245 -0.89 12.76 -5.33
N ASP A 246 -0.40 12.69 -6.57
CA ASP A 246 0.38 11.57 -7.08
C ASP A 246 1.75 11.50 -6.39
N GLU A 247 2.44 12.64 -6.23
CA GLU A 247 3.72 12.69 -5.51
C GLU A 247 3.56 12.37 -4.02
N PHE A 248 2.51 12.87 -3.36
CA PHE A 248 2.22 12.47 -1.98
C PHE A 248 1.91 10.97 -1.87
N TYR A 249 1.15 10.39 -2.80
CA TYR A 249 0.90 8.95 -2.83
C TYR A 249 2.20 8.15 -2.97
N LYS A 250 3.07 8.53 -3.90
CA LYS A 250 4.38 7.88 -4.11
C LYS A 250 5.28 8.01 -2.89
N ALA A 251 5.29 9.17 -2.23
CA ALA A 251 6.05 9.35 -0.99
C ALA A 251 5.48 8.49 0.15
N LEU A 252 4.15 8.43 0.28
CA LEU A 252 3.48 7.68 1.34
C LEU A 252 3.60 6.16 1.18
N THR A 253 3.57 5.67 -0.06
CA THR A 253 3.46 4.24 -0.36
C THR A 253 4.73 3.65 -0.96
N TYR A 254 5.70 4.51 -1.27
CA TYR A 254 6.92 4.23 -2.00
C TYR A 254 6.67 3.69 -3.44
N ASP A 255 5.43 3.74 -3.93
CA ASP A 255 5.10 3.42 -5.32
C ASP A 255 5.79 4.40 -6.30
N PHE A 256 5.96 3.97 -7.55
CA PHE A 256 6.55 4.78 -8.62
C PHE A 256 5.48 5.42 -9.48
N GLU A 257 4.34 4.75 -9.61
CA GLU A 257 3.20 5.25 -10.37
C GLU A 257 2.23 6.00 -9.44
N GLY A 258 1.51 6.97 -9.99
CA GLY A 258 0.38 7.57 -9.28
C GLY A 258 -0.76 6.57 -9.08
N PRO A 259 -1.68 6.84 -8.13
CA PRO A 259 -2.82 5.98 -7.83
C PRO A 259 -3.85 5.95 -8.98
N LEU A 260 -4.82 5.02 -8.95
CA LEU A 260 -5.98 5.07 -9.85
C LEU A 260 -6.86 6.29 -9.54
N THR A 261 -7.03 6.56 -8.24
CA THR A 261 -7.79 7.70 -7.74
C THR A 261 -7.50 7.95 -6.27
N GLN A 262 -7.88 9.14 -5.82
CA GLN A 262 -7.78 9.64 -4.46
C GLN A 262 -9.14 10.07 -3.92
N ILE A 263 -9.31 9.93 -2.61
CA ILE A 263 -10.48 10.28 -1.83
C ILE A 263 -10.01 11.20 -0.71
N HIS A 264 -9.91 12.50 -1.01
CA HIS A 264 -9.58 13.52 -0.01
C HIS A 264 -10.86 14.07 0.59
N ASN A 265 -11.01 14.13 1.92
CA ASN A 265 -12.17 14.71 2.60
C ASN A 265 -11.79 15.30 3.97
N ARG A 266 -12.52 16.34 4.36
CA ARG A 266 -12.50 16.92 5.71
C ARG A 266 -13.92 16.89 6.26
N VAL A 267 -14.07 16.45 7.49
CA VAL A 267 -15.33 16.32 8.21
C VAL A 267 -15.23 17.16 9.46
N GLU A 268 -16.26 17.96 9.69
CA GLU A 268 -16.39 18.81 10.87
C GLU A 268 -17.76 18.55 11.53
N GLY A 269 -17.83 18.70 12.85
CA GLY A 269 -19.08 18.63 13.62
C GLY A 269 -19.01 17.60 14.74
N LYS A 270 -19.74 16.48 14.59
CA LYS A 270 -19.79 15.44 15.65
C LYS A 270 -18.44 14.73 15.83
N LEU A 271 -17.70 14.61 14.73
CA LEU A 271 -16.30 14.17 14.70
C LEU A 271 -15.57 15.05 13.71
N ASP A 272 -14.43 15.54 14.14
CA ASP A 272 -13.51 16.38 13.39
C ASP A 272 -12.33 15.52 12.93
N TYR A 273 -12.31 15.24 11.62
CA TYR A 273 -11.22 14.48 11.01
C TYR A 273 -11.04 14.80 9.53
N SER A 274 -9.79 14.70 9.09
CA SER A 274 -9.39 14.70 7.69
C SER A 274 -9.01 13.29 7.26
N SER A 275 -9.33 12.92 6.03
CA SER A 275 -8.96 11.64 5.44
C SER A 275 -8.49 11.85 4.01
N LEU A 276 -7.33 11.32 3.68
CA LEU A 276 -6.82 11.23 2.31
C LEU A 276 -6.50 9.77 2.01
N LEU A 277 -7.39 9.13 1.28
CA LEU A 277 -7.30 7.71 0.93
C LEU A 277 -7.02 7.55 -0.56
N TYR A 278 -6.35 6.47 -0.93
CA TYR A 278 -5.91 6.18 -2.28
C TYR A 278 -6.26 4.74 -2.67
N ILE A 279 -6.61 4.57 -3.94
CA ILE A 279 -6.76 3.27 -4.58
C ILE A 279 -5.53 3.07 -5.47
N PRO A 280 -4.62 2.13 -5.14
CA PRO A 280 -3.45 1.83 -5.97
C PRO A 280 -3.82 1.36 -7.37
N LYS A 281 -2.88 1.48 -8.32
CA LYS A 281 -3.02 0.90 -9.67
C LYS A 281 -2.72 -0.59 -9.74
N LYS A 282 -1.82 -1.07 -8.88
CA LYS A 282 -1.39 -2.46 -8.85
C LYS A 282 -1.59 -3.04 -7.46
N ALA A 283 -1.96 -4.32 -7.42
CA ALA A 283 -1.95 -5.05 -6.17
C ALA A 283 -0.51 -5.17 -5.66
N PRO A 284 -0.28 -4.92 -4.37
CA PRO A 284 1.02 -5.15 -3.76
C PRO A 284 1.28 -6.66 -3.65
N PHE A 285 2.55 -7.08 -3.76
CA PHE A 285 2.90 -8.50 -3.87
C PHE A 285 2.46 -9.33 -2.65
N ASP A 286 2.39 -8.67 -1.49
CA ASP A 286 2.06 -9.28 -0.19
C ASP A 286 0.55 -9.34 0.07
N MET A 287 -0.32 -8.87 -0.83
CA MET A 287 -1.77 -8.69 -0.61
C MET A 287 -2.51 -9.94 -0.08
N TRP A 288 -1.95 -11.12 -0.37
CA TRP A 288 -2.51 -12.43 0.00
C TRP A 288 -1.92 -13.04 1.27
N GLU A 289 -1.00 -12.33 1.95
CA GLU A 289 -0.43 -12.79 3.20
C GLU A 289 -1.42 -12.62 4.36
N PRO A 290 -1.71 -13.67 5.16
CA PRO A 290 -2.72 -13.61 6.22
C PRO A 290 -2.45 -12.57 7.32
N LYS A 291 -1.19 -12.16 7.51
CA LYS A 291 -0.79 -11.18 8.54
C LYS A 291 -0.65 -9.76 7.99
N ARG A 292 -1.03 -9.54 6.72
CA ARG A 292 -0.86 -8.24 6.08
C ARG A 292 -1.73 -7.20 6.76
N LYS A 293 -1.11 -6.09 7.12
CA LYS A 293 -1.79 -4.92 7.67
C LYS A 293 -2.33 -4.03 6.56
N SER A 294 -3.42 -3.29 6.85
CA SER A 294 -3.88 -2.17 6.01
C SER A 294 -2.75 -1.16 5.78
N GLY A 295 -2.77 -0.39 4.69
CA GLY A 295 -1.79 0.69 4.47
C GLY A 295 -2.30 2.08 4.82
N VAL A 296 -3.29 2.18 5.72
CA VAL A 296 -3.77 3.47 6.23
C VAL A 296 -3.03 3.82 7.52
N LYS A 297 -2.41 5.01 7.53
CA LYS A 297 -1.79 5.62 8.70
C LYS A 297 -2.82 6.45 9.48
N LEU A 298 -2.92 6.23 10.78
CA LEU A 298 -3.74 7.01 11.71
C LEU A 298 -2.88 8.05 12.41
N TYR A 299 -3.35 9.29 12.37
CA TYR A 299 -2.83 10.43 13.08
C TYR A 299 -3.88 10.96 14.05
N ALA A 300 -3.42 11.49 15.17
CA ALA A 300 -4.23 12.28 16.07
C ALA A 300 -3.60 13.65 16.21
N LYS A 301 -4.34 14.70 15.86
CA LYS A 301 -3.84 16.09 15.88
C LYS A 301 -2.50 16.22 15.14
N ARG A 302 -2.39 15.57 13.97
CA ARG A 302 -1.18 15.52 13.11
C ARG A 302 0.02 14.78 13.71
N VAL A 303 -0.14 14.11 14.84
CA VAL A 303 0.89 13.23 15.40
C VAL A 303 0.59 11.80 14.95
N PHE A 304 1.57 11.13 14.36
CA PHE A 304 1.44 9.73 13.97
C PHE A 304 1.16 8.87 15.20
N ILE A 305 0.13 8.03 15.12
CA ILE A 305 -0.26 7.12 16.19
C ILE A 305 0.09 5.68 15.79
N MET A 306 -0.36 5.25 14.61
CA MET A 306 -0.06 3.92 14.11
C MET A 306 -0.37 3.75 12.64
N GLU A 307 0.26 2.75 12.05
CA GLU A 307 -0.09 2.22 10.73
C GLU A 307 -0.75 0.84 10.85
N GLY A 308 -1.66 0.60 9.90
CA GLY A 308 -2.05 -0.74 9.50
C GLY A 308 -2.82 -1.50 10.55
N ASN A 309 -3.97 -0.94 10.93
CA ASN A 309 -4.88 -1.54 11.88
C ASN A 309 -6.19 -1.94 11.20
N GLU A 310 -6.65 -3.18 11.45
CA GLU A 310 -7.95 -3.72 11.00
C GLU A 310 -9.14 -2.92 11.58
N GLU A 311 -8.89 -2.16 12.65
CA GLU A 311 -9.84 -1.23 13.23
C GLU A 311 -10.16 -0.03 12.32
N LEU A 312 -9.30 0.31 11.35
CA LEU A 312 -9.52 1.48 10.47
C LEU A 312 -10.33 1.14 9.21
N LEU A 313 -10.07 -0.03 8.63
CA LEU A 313 -10.74 -0.52 7.43
C LEU A 313 -10.94 -2.04 7.51
N PRO A 314 -12.04 -2.56 6.95
CA PRO A 314 -12.29 -4.01 6.86
C PRO A 314 -11.32 -4.71 5.91
N GLN A 315 -11.21 -6.04 6.02
CA GLN A 315 -10.21 -6.83 5.31
C GLN A 315 -10.41 -6.82 3.79
N TYR A 316 -11.66 -6.79 3.33
CA TYR A 316 -11.98 -6.64 1.91
C TYR A 316 -11.59 -5.26 1.31
N LEU A 317 -11.07 -4.31 2.12
CA LEU A 317 -10.51 -3.02 1.68
C LEU A 317 -9.03 -2.85 2.05
N ARG A 318 -8.32 -3.94 2.35
CA ARG A 318 -6.89 -3.94 2.76
C ARG A 318 -5.91 -3.35 1.72
N PHE A 319 -6.34 -3.17 0.48
CA PHE A 319 -5.55 -2.55 -0.58
C PHE A 319 -5.48 -1.02 -0.47
N ILE A 320 -6.38 -0.40 0.30
CA ILE A 320 -6.41 1.06 0.45
C ILE A 320 -5.15 1.55 1.16
N LYS A 321 -4.58 2.63 0.62
CA LYS A 321 -3.45 3.37 1.19
C LYS A 321 -3.93 4.75 1.60
N GLY A 322 -3.29 5.39 2.58
CA GLY A 322 -3.65 6.77 2.91
C GLY A 322 -3.41 7.18 4.34
N VAL A 323 -3.99 8.31 4.69
CA VAL A 323 -3.90 8.94 6.01
C VAL A 323 -5.30 9.28 6.52
N ILE A 324 -5.53 9.04 7.80
CA ILE A 324 -6.67 9.54 8.56
C ILE A 324 -6.11 10.33 9.74
N ASP A 325 -6.48 11.59 9.88
CA ASP A 325 -6.06 12.47 10.98
C ASP A 325 -7.30 13.00 11.70
N THR A 326 -7.42 12.73 13.00
CA THR A 326 -8.58 13.11 13.80
C THR A 326 -8.18 13.96 15.01
N ALA A 327 -9.00 14.97 15.32
CA ALA A 327 -8.83 15.79 16.52
C ALA A 327 -9.44 15.16 17.78
N ASP A 328 -10.38 14.23 17.61
CA ASP A 328 -11.19 13.61 18.68
C ASP A 328 -10.52 12.41 19.37
N LEU A 329 -9.31 12.07 18.96
CA LEU A 329 -8.52 11.01 19.58
C LEU A 329 -7.49 11.62 20.53
N SER A 330 -7.31 10.99 21.70
CA SER A 330 -6.21 11.34 22.59
C SER A 330 -4.88 10.90 21.99
N LEU A 331 -3.81 11.67 22.24
CA LEU A 331 -2.46 11.31 21.81
C LEU A 331 -1.95 10.05 22.55
N ASN A 332 -2.37 9.84 23.80
CA ASN A 332 -1.92 8.72 24.65
C ASN A 332 -2.66 7.40 24.34
N VAL A 333 -3.20 7.24 23.15
CA VAL A 333 -4.02 6.09 22.79
C VAL A 333 -3.13 4.92 22.38
N SER A 334 -3.26 3.79 23.08
CA SER A 334 -2.57 2.55 22.70
C SER A 334 -3.37 1.79 21.62
N ARG A 335 -2.72 0.80 20.98
CA ARG A 335 -3.40 -0.13 20.05
C ARG A 335 -4.60 -0.84 20.69
N GLU A 336 -4.50 -1.16 21.97
CA GLU A 336 -5.58 -1.82 22.74
C GLU A 336 -6.75 -0.85 22.98
N ILE A 337 -6.48 0.43 23.27
CA ILE A 337 -7.53 1.43 23.51
C ILE A 337 -8.27 1.80 22.22
N LEU A 338 -7.64 1.64 21.05
CA LEU A 338 -8.34 1.80 19.78
C LEU A 338 -9.38 0.71 19.52
N GLN A 339 -9.14 -0.51 20.02
CA GLN A 339 -10.11 -1.59 19.88
C GLN A 339 -11.38 -1.23 20.67
N GLY A 340 -12.52 -1.16 19.98
CA GLY A 340 -13.79 -0.73 20.57
C GLY A 340 -13.93 0.79 20.76
N SER A 341 -13.04 1.60 20.17
CA SER A 341 -13.21 3.05 20.14
C SER A 341 -14.35 3.45 19.21
N LYS A 342 -15.40 4.08 19.78
CA LYS A 342 -16.54 4.60 19.01
C LYS A 342 -16.14 5.63 17.95
N VAL A 343 -15.07 6.38 18.20
CA VAL A 343 -14.52 7.36 17.25
C VAL A 343 -14.00 6.62 16.02
N VAL A 344 -13.14 5.61 16.24
CA VAL A 344 -12.55 4.78 15.19
C VAL A 344 -13.64 4.04 14.41
N ASP A 345 -14.61 3.42 15.08
CA ASP A 345 -15.74 2.74 14.42
C ASP A 345 -16.54 3.65 13.49
N THR A 346 -16.77 4.89 13.94
CA THR A 346 -17.53 5.87 13.16
C THR A 346 -16.73 6.30 11.92
N ILE A 347 -15.43 6.55 12.10
CA ILE A 347 -14.53 6.89 10.99
C ILE A 347 -14.40 5.73 10.01
N LYS A 348 -14.28 4.47 10.48
CA LYS A 348 -14.26 3.25 9.66
C LYS A 348 -15.50 3.17 8.78
N LYS A 349 -16.69 3.25 9.37
CA LYS A 349 -17.98 3.19 8.63
C LYS A 349 -18.10 4.31 7.59
N ALA A 350 -17.68 5.53 7.94
CA ALA A 350 -17.71 6.66 7.02
C ALA A 350 -16.70 6.48 5.86
N SER A 351 -15.51 5.96 6.15
CA SER A 351 -14.46 5.68 5.16
C SER A 351 -14.89 4.57 4.19
N VAL A 352 -15.42 3.46 4.70
CA VAL A 352 -16.00 2.37 3.89
C VAL A 352 -17.04 2.90 2.92
N LYS A 353 -17.99 3.70 3.41
CA LYS A 353 -19.04 4.28 2.55
C LYS A 353 -18.45 5.14 1.44
N ARG A 354 -17.46 5.97 1.73
CA ARG A 354 -16.79 6.83 0.74
C ARG A 354 -16.01 6.03 -0.30
N ILE A 355 -15.27 5.01 0.14
CA ILE A 355 -14.52 4.12 -0.75
C ILE A 355 -15.48 3.42 -1.73
N LEU A 356 -16.54 2.79 -1.22
CA LEU A 356 -17.53 2.11 -2.06
C LEU A 356 -18.23 3.09 -3.03
N SER A 357 -18.52 4.32 -2.60
CA SER A 357 -19.10 5.35 -3.46
C SER A 357 -18.13 5.82 -4.55
N GLU A 358 -16.83 5.96 -4.26
CA GLU A 358 -15.85 6.31 -5.30
C GLU A 358 -15.64 5.16 -6.28
N LEU A 359 -15.65 3.90 -5.82
CA LEU A 359 -15.62 2.73 -6.70
C LEU A 359 -16.82 2.69 -7.65
N ASP A 360 -18.04 2.93 -7.13
CA ASP A 360 -19.26 2.99 -7.95
C ASP A 360 -19.18 4.12 -8.99
N LYS A 361 -18.73 5.30 -8.57
CA LYS A 361 -18.51 6.46 -9.46
C LYS A 361 -17.45 6.18 -10.52
N MET A 362 -16.34 5.54 -10.15
CA MET A 362 -15.29 5.12 -11.08
C MET A 362 -15.83 4.12 -12.10
N SER A 363 -16.66 3.17 -11.67
CA SER A 363 -17.27 2.18 -12.56
C SER A 363 -18.16 2.78 -13.64
N LYS A 364 -18.80 3.93 -13.35
CA LYS A 364 -19.70 4.64 -14.27
C LYS A 364 -18.98 5.64 -15.16
N ASN A 365 -18.01 6.37 -14.59
CA ASN A 365 -17.41 7.53 -15.25
C ASN A 365 -16.02 7.25 -15.84
N LYS A 366 -15.34 6.19 -15.38
CA LYS A 366 -13.99 5.80 -15.80
C LYS A 366 -13.90 4.26 -15.91
N PRO A 367 -14.66 3.64 -16.82
CA PRO A 367 -14.78 2.18 -16.90
C PRO A 367 -13.43 1.47 -17.14
N GLU A 368 -12.49 2.09 -17.86
CA GLU A 368 -11.14 1.53 -18.07
C GLU A 368 -10.32 1.48 -16.75
N ASN A 369 -10.37 2.54 -15.95
CA ASN A 369 -9.77 2.55 -14.61
C ASN A 369 -10.44 1.52 -13.71
N TYR A 370 -11.76 1.36 -13.83
CA TYR A 370 -12.49 0.36 -13.06
C TYR A 370 -12.14 -1.08 -13.47
N ALA A 371 -11.94 -1.35 -14.76
CA ALA A 371 -11.47 -2.64 -15.23
C ALA A 371 -10.07 -2.95 -14.71
N THR A 372 -9.18 -1.95 -14.69
CA THR A 372 -7.84 -2.06 -14.07
C THR A 372 -7.97 -2.39 -12.58
N PHE A 373 -8.79 -1.64 -11.84
CA PHE A 373 -9.09 -1.92 -10.44
C PHE A 373 -9.62 -3.34 -10.22
N TRP A 374 -10.59 -3.76 -11.03
CA TRP A 374 -11.24 -5.06 -10.87
C TRP A 374 -10.26 -6.22 -11.12
N LYS A 375 -9.38 -6.08 -12.12
CA LYS A 375 -8.34 -7.06 -12.42
C LYS A 375 -7.40 -7.28 -11.23
N GLU A 376 -7.02 -6.21 -10.54
CA GLU A 376 -6.06 -6.26 -9.43
C GLU A 376 -6.72 -6.63 -8.09
N PHE A 377 -7.94 -6.14 -7.83
CA PHE A 377 -8.56 -6.17 -6.50
C PHE A 377 -9.92 -6.89 -6.45
N GLY A 378 -10.45 -7.35 -7.59
CA GLY A 378 -11.81 -7.92 -7.68
C GLY A 378 -12.01 -9.13 -6.76
N MET A 379 -11.03 -10.03 -6.69
CA MET A 379 -11.03 -11.17 -5.76
C MET A 379 -11.17 -10.73 -4.30
N VAL A 380 -10.51 -9.65 -3.90
CA VAL A 380 -10.59 -9.10 -2.54
C VAL A 380 -11.95 -8.46 -2.28
N ILE A 381 -12.51 -7.75 -3.26
CA ILE A 381 -13.85 -7.15 -3.15
C ILE A 381 -14.94 -8.21 -2.99
N LYS A 382 -14.79 -9.39 -3.62
CA LYS A 382 -15.73 -10.51 -3.45
C LYS A 382 -15.84 -10.95 -1.99
N GLU A 383 -14.77 -10.86 -1.20
CA GLU A 383 -14.78 -11.16 0.25
C GLU A 383 -15.79 -10.28 1.02
N GLY A 384 -15.93 -9.02 0.59
CA GLY A 384 -16.78 -8.03 1.25
C GLY A 384 -18.28 -8.36 1.23
N VAL A 385 -18.75 -9.18 0.27
CA VAL A 385 -20.16 -9.60 0.20
C VAL A 385 -20.58 -10.40 1.43
N VAL A 386 -19.65 -11.16 2.00
CA VAL A 386 -19.87 -12.02 3.17
C VAL A 386 -19.36 -11.35 4.44
N GLU A 387 -18.27 -10.57 4.37
CA GLU A 387 -17.69 -9.87 5.53
C GLU A 387 -18.56 -8.69 6.00
N ASP A 388 -19.10 -7.89 5.07
CA ASP A 388 -19.84 -6.66 5.38
C ASP A 388 -21.28 -6.69 4.88
N PHE A 389 -22.14 -7.41 5.61
CA PHE A 389 -23.57 -7.48 5.35
C PHE A 389 -24.25 -6.10 5.29
N ALA A 390 -23.75 -5.10 6.03
CA ALA A 390 -24.35 -3.77 6.07
C ALA A 390 -24.13 -2.99 4.76
N ASN A 391 -23.10 -3.32 3.98
CA ASN A 391 -22.84 -2.74 2.67
C ASN A 391 -22.97 -3.74 1.51
N LYS A 392 -23.46 -4.96 1.77
CA LYS A 392 -23.60 -6.04 0.80
C LYS A 392 -24.15 -5.58 -0.55
N ASP A 393 -25.29 -4.88 -0.58
CA ASP A 393 -25.91 -4.43 -1.84
C ASP A 393 -24.99 -3.51 -2.66
N LYS A 394 -24.27 -2.60 -2.00
CA LYS A 394 -23.31 -1.72 -2.67
C LYS A 394 -22.14 -2.53 -3.22
N ILE A 395 -21.62 -3.47 -2.44
CA ILE A 395 -20.51 -4.33 -2.85
C ILE A 395 -20.93 -5.21 -4.03
N SER A 396 -22.12 -5.80 -3.99
CA SER A 396 -22.69 -6.61 -5.08
C SER A 396 -22.82 -5.83 -6.39
N ASN A 397 -23.16 -4.54 -6.34
CA ASN A 397 -23.19 -3.67 -7.52
C ASN A 397 -21.81 -3.41 -8.16
N LEU A 398 -20.73 -3.55 -7.37
CA LEU A 398 -19.35 -3.39 -7.83
C LEU A 398 -18.81 -4.65 -8.52
N LEU A 399 -19.42 -5.81 -8.30
CA LEU A 399 -18.90 -7.05 -8.84
C LEU A 399 -18.90 -7.06 -10.37
N ARG A 400 -17.86 -7.66 -10.94
CA ARG A 400 -17.79 -7.98 -12.37
C ARG A 400 -17.49 -9.46 -12.54
N PHE A 401 -18.04 -10.02 -13.60
CA PHE A 401 -17.98 -11.43 -13.92
C PHE A 401 -17.70 -11.60 -15.40
N THR A 402 -17.32 -12.82 -15.77
CA THR A 402 -17.38 -13.26 -17.15
C THR A 402 -18.65 -14.08 -17.35
N SER A 403 -19.19 -14.09 -18.56
CA SER A 403 -20.36 -14.92 -18.88
C SER A 403 -20.21 -15.55 -20.26
N THR A 404 -21.14 -16.43 -20.61
CA THR A 404 -21.25 -17.02 -21.95
C THR A 404 -21.38 -16.00 -23.08
N SER A 405 -21.78 -14.75 -22.80
CA SER A 405 -21.90 -13.70 -23.82
C SER A 405 -20.60 -12.92 -24.06
N ALA A 406 -19.60 -13.02 -23.18
CA ALA A 406 -18.41 -12.16 -23.20
C ALA A 406 -17.41 -12.51 -24.32
N GLY A 407 -17.33 -13.78 -24.72
CA GLY A 407 -16.37 -14.26 -25.73
C GLY A 407 -14.89 -14.28 -25.29
N SER A 408 -14.53 -13.63 -24.17
CA SER A 408 -13.21 -13.68 -23.53
C SER A 408 -13.30 -14.13 -22.07
N SER A 409 -12.14 -14.29 -21.41
CA SER A 409 -12.02 -14.54 -19.97
C SER A 409 -12.07 -13.26 -19.12
N ASP A 410 -12.23 -12.09 -19.74
CA ASP A 410 -12.23 -10.83 -19.00
C ASP A 410 -13.52 -10.68 -18.20
N GLN A 411 -13.40 -10.27 -16.94
CA GLN A 411 -14.54 -10.06 -16.05
C GLN A 411 -15.07 -8.64 -16.22
N THR A 412 -15.96 -8.43 -17.19
CA THR A 412 -16.49 -7.11 -17.56
C THR A 412 -17.98 -6.95 -17.29
N ILE A 413 -18.70 -8.03 -17.01
CA ILE A 413 -20.16 -8.06 -16.91
C ILE A 413 -20.59 -7.83 -15.47
N SER A 414 -21.37 -6.79 -15.21
CA SER A 414 -22.02 -6.62 -13.90
C SER A 414 -23.28 -7.47 -13.78
N LEU A 415 -23.77 -7.68 -12.55
CA LEU A 415 -25.05 -8.34 -12.32
C LEU A 415 -26.22 -7.58 -12.96
N LYS A 416 -26.14 -6.24 -13.03
CA LYS A 416 -27.14 -5.41 -13.71
C LYS A 416 -27.11 -5.59 -15.21
N ASP A 417 -25.94 -5.75 -15.80
CA ASP A 417 -25.80 -6.04 -17.23
C ASP A 417 -26.42 -7.41 -17.56
N TYR A 418 -26.22 -8.40 -16.70
CA TYR A 418 -26.87 -9.71 -16.81
C TYR A 418 -28.39 -9.58 -16.71
N ILE A 419 -28.91 -8.89 -15.70
CA ILE A 419 -30.36 -8.68 -15.51
C ILE A 419 -30.98 -7.98 -16.72
N GLY A 420 -30.31 -6.95 -17.26
CA GLY A 420 -30.76 -6.24 -18.46
C GLY A 420 -30.87 -7.12 -19.71
N ARG A 421 -30.25 -8.31 -19.72
CA ARG A 421 -30.31 -9.30 -20.80
C ARG A 421 -31.11 -10.56 -20.45
N MET A 422 -31.72 -10.63 -19.26
CA MET A 422 -32.54 -11.78 -18.86
C MET A 422 -33.72 -11.98 -19.81
N LYS A 423 -34.04 -13.25 -20.07
CA LYS A 423 -35.19 -13.60 -20.91
C LYS A 423 -36.50 -13.43 -20.14
N GLU A 424 -37.59 -13.21 -20.86
CA GLU A 424 -38.92 -13.11 -20.27
C GLU A 424 -39.25 -14.40 -19.48
N GLY A 425 -39.67 -14.23 -18.22
CA GLY A 425 -39.98 -15.34 -17.32
C GLY A 425 -38.77 -15.99 -16.63
N GLN A 426 -37.54 -15.53 -16.90
CA GLN A 426 -36.36 -15.95 -16.16
C GLN A 426 -36.40 -15.42 -14.72
N LYS A 427 -36.24 -16.31 -13.74
CA LYS A 427 -36.35 -15.97 -12.30
C LYS A 427 -35.02 -15.95 -11.54
N ASN A 428 -33.96 -16.47 -12.14
CA ASN A 428 -32.68 -16.69 -11.47
C ASN A 428 -31.52 -16.18 -12.32
N ILE A 429 -30.43 -15.79 -11.65
CA ILE A 429 -29.12 -15.57 -12.26
C ILE A 429 -28.37 -16.90 -12.25
N TYR A 430 -28.08 -17.44 -13.44
CA TYR A 430 -27.43 -18.74 -13.56
C TYR A 430 -25.91 -18.61 -13.58
N TYR A 431 -25.24 -19.51 -12.86
CA TYR A 431 -23.77 -19.55 -12.83
C TYR A 431 -23.23 -20.98 -12.87
N VAL A 432 -21.95 -21.10 -13.26
CA VAL A 432 -21.13 -22.30 -13.07
C VAL A 432 -19.81 -21.89 -12.41
N THR A 433 -19.33 -22.71 -11.48
CA THR A 433 -18.01 -22.58 -10.86
C THR A 433 -17.08 -23.65 -11.41
N ALA A 434 -15.84 -23.31 -11.69
CA ALA A 434 -14.78 -24.26 -12.05
C ALA A 434 -13.39 -23.71 -11.66
N ASP A 435 -12.36 -24.55 -11.67
CA ASP A 435 -11.00 -24.12 -11.31
C ASP A 435 -10.36 -23.18 -12.35
N THR A 436 -10.89 -23.15 -13.58
CA THR A 436 -10.38 -22.29 -14.66
C THR A 436 -11.53 -21.81 -15.55
N TYR A 437 -11.31 -20.69 -16.25
CA TYR A 437 -12.24 -20.17 -17.24
C TYR A 437 -12.58 -21.20 -18.33
N GLU A 438 -11.57 -21.92 -18.87
CA GLU A 438 -11.79 -22.92 -19.92
C GLU A 438 -12.62 -24.11 -19.41
N ALA A 439 -12.41 -24.53 -18.17
CA ALA A 439 -13.25 -25.57 -17.55
C ALA A 439 -14.69 -25.10 -17.35
N ALA A 440 -14.91 -23.85 -16.90
CA ALA A 440 -16.23 -23.27 -16.76
C ALA A 440 -16.94 -23.18 -18.12
N LYS A 441 -16.26 -22.65 -19.15
CA LYS A 441 -16.75 -22.47 -20.52
C LYS A 441 -17.03 -23.81 -21.24
N GLY A 442 -16.24 -24.83 -20.96
CA GLY A 442 -16.39 -26.18 -21.52
C GLY A 442 -17.36 -27.09 -20.76
N SER A 443 -18.06 -26.56 -19.75
CA SER A 443 -18.95 -27.37 -18.91
C SER A 443 -20.12 -27.96 -19.71
N PRO A 444 -20.38 -29.27 -19.63
CA PRO A 444 -21.51 -29.90 -20.34
C PRO A 444 -22.87 -29.39 -19.86
N HIS A 445 -22.93 -28.85 -18.64
CA HIS A 445 -24.15 -28.26 -18.08
C HIS A 445 -24.61 -27.01 -18.85
N LEU A 446 -23.74 -26.38 -19.65
CA LEU A 446 -24.08 -25.18 -20.43
C LEU A 446 -24.98 -25.47 -21.64
N GLU A 447 -24.99 -26.69 -22.18
CA GLU A 447 -25.66 -27.01 -23.44
C GLU A 447 -27.16 -26.68 -23.42
N ILE A 448 -27.87 -26.98 -22.33
CA ILE A 448 -29.30 -26.68 -22.21
C ILE A 448 -29.59 -25.18 -22.13
N PHE A 449 -28.70 -24.42 -21.50
CA PHE A 449 -28.82 -22.95 -21.38
C PHE A 449 -28.53 -22.28 -22.72
N LYS A 450 -27.53 -22.78 -23.44
CA LYS A 450 -27.20 -22.34 -24.80
C LYS A 450 -28.36 -22.59 -25.78
N GLN A 451 -29.01 -23.76 -25.70
CA GLN A 451 -30.20 -24.06 -26.51
C GLN A 451 -31.38 -23.14 -26.21
N LYS A 452 -31.54 -22.72 -24.94
CA LYS A 452 -32.59 -21.81 -24.49
C LYS A 452 -32.21 -20.33 -24.56
N ASP A 453 -31.03 -20.01 -25.10
CA ASP A 453 -30.46 -18.66 -25.17
C ASP A 453 -30.43 -17.94 -23.80
N ILE A 454 -30.09 -18.66 -22.74
CA ILE A 454 -29.97 -18.13 -21.38
C ILE A 454 -28.49 -17.91 -21.07
N GLU A 455 -28.14 -16.69 -20.66
CA GLU A 455 -26.79 -16.34 -20.25
C GLU A 455 -26.41 -17.04 -18.94
N VAL A 456 -25.17 -17.50 -18.82
CA VAL A 456 -24.63 -18.12 -17.61
C VAL A 456 -23.33 -17.42 -17.22
N LEU A 457 -23.20 -17.03 -15.95
CA LEU A 457 -21.96 -16.50 -15.38
C LEU A 457 -20.92 -17.63 -15.25
N LEU A 458 -19.70 -17.35 -15.72
CA LEU A 458 -18.56 -18.26 -15.69
C LEU A 458 -17.63 -17.81 -14.56
N LEU A 459 -17.71 -18.51 -13.44
CA LEU A 459 -16.97 -18.19 -12.22
C LEU A 459 -15.75 -19.11 -12.12
N SER A 460 -14.57 -18.52 -11.99
CA SER A 460 -13.31 -19.28 -12.02
C SER A 460 -12.24 -18.78 -11.06
N ASP A 461 -12.59 -17.84 -10.19
CA ASP A 461 -11.70 -17.42 -9.12
C ASP A 461 -11.88 -18.33 -7.90
N ARG A 462 -10.80 -18.57 -7.17
CA ARG A 462 -10.79 -19.45 -5.99
C ARG A 462 -11.80 -19.04 -4.90
N VAL A 463 -12.16 -17.76 -4.83
CA VAL A 463 -13.13 -17.21 -3.87
C VAL A 463 -14.59 -17.44 -4.31
N ASP A 464 -14.84 -17.78 -5.58
CA ASP A 464 -16.18 -17.75 -6.16
C ASP A 464 -17.12 -18.78 -5.56
N GLU A 465 -16.65 -20.00 -5.28
CA GLU A 465 -17.50 -21.05 -4.70
C GLU A 465 -17.99 -20.64 -3.30
N TRP A 466 -17.12 -20.02 -2.51
CA TRP A 466 -17.48 -19.47 -1.20
C TRP A 466 -18.39 -18.24 -1.34
N LEU A 467 -18.14 -17.37 -2.32
CA LEU A 467 -18.97 -16.20 -2.61
C LEU A 467 -20.42 -16.63 -2.91
N VAL A 468 -20.63 -17.50 -3.90
CA VAL A 468 -21.99 -17.90 -4.33
C VAL A 468 -22.72 -18.73 -3.28
N ALA A 469 -22.00 -19.48 -2.43
CA ALA A 469 -22.59 -20.19 -1.32
C ALA A 469 -23.18 -19.25 -0.25
N ASN A 470 -22.64 -18.04 -0.11
CA ASN A 470 -23.02 -17.06 0.89
C ASN A 470 -23.71 -15.82 0.30
N PHE A 471 -23.92 -15.78 -1.02
CA PHE A 471 -24.42 -14.60 -1.72
C PHE A 471 -25.88 -14.30 -1.38
N GLY A 472 -26.74 -15.30 -1.27
CA GLY A 472 -28.19 -15.11 -1.22
C GLY A 472 -28.72 -14.48 -2.52
N ASP A 473 -29.61 -13.49 -2.39
CA ASP A 473 -30.25 -12.82 -3.53
C ASP A 473 -29.53 -11.51 -3.93
N PHE A 474 -29.65 -11.17 -5.22
CA PHE A 474 -29.32 -9.84 -5.74
C PHE A 474 -30.60 -9.19 -6.28
N GLU A 475 -30.99 -8.07 -5.67
CA GLU A 475 -32.30 -7.47 -5.89
C GLU A 475 -33.40 -8.52 -5.61
N GLU A 476 -34.17 -8.92 -6.61
CA GLU A 476 -35.23 -9.93 -6.51
C GLU A 476 -34.83 -11.30 -7.09
N PHE A 477 -33.59 -11.45 -7.56
CA PHE A 477 -33.12 -12.64 -8.26
C PHE A 477 -32.15 -13.47 -7.42
N SER A 478 -32.43 -14.76 -7.30
CA SER A 478 -31.51 -15.72 -6.67
C SER A 478 -30.43 -16.19 -7.63
N LEU A 479 -29.23 -16.44 -7.10
CA LEU A 479 -28.13 -17.06 -7.85
C LEU A 479 -28.26 -18.58 -7.81
N LYS A 480 -28.37 -19.23 -8.98
CA LYS A 480 -28.57 -20.68 -9.09
C LYS A 480 -27.47 -21.35 -9.91
N SER A 481 -26.82 -22.35 -9.31
CA SER A 481 -25.79 -23.14 -10.00
C SER A 481 -26.43 -24.04 -11.05
N ILE A 482 -25.87 -24.03 -12.27
CA ILE A 482 -26.31 -24.93 -13.34
C ILE A 482 -25.84 -26.38 -13.16
N ALA A 483 -24.87 -26.61 -12.26
CA ALA A 483 -24.35 -27.94 -11.95
C ALA A 483 -25.21 -28.68 -10.91
N LYS A 484 -26.07 -27.96 -10.17
CA LYS A 484 -27.03 -28.55 -9.23
C LYS A 484 -28.29 -28.89 -10.02
N GLY A 485 -28.62 -30.18 -10.12
CA GLY A 485 -29.64 -30.76 -11.04
C GLY A 485 -31.11 -30.34 -10.84
N ASP A 486 -31.39 -29.29 -10.10
CA ASP A 486 -32.72 -28.74 -9.90
C ASP A 486 -32.98 -27.58 -10.88
N LEU A 487 -33.30 -27.90 -12.14
CA LEU A 487 -33.58 -26.92 -13.20
C LEU A 487 -35.03 -26.97 -13.69
N GLU A 488 -35.96 -27.44 -12.85
CA GLU A 488 -37.37 -27.63 -13.21
C GLU A 488 -38.08 -26.34 -13.64
N ASP A 489 -37.53 -25.19 -13.25
CA ASP A 489 -37.98 -23.85 -13.61
C ASP A 489 -37.76 -23.51 -15.08
N LEU A 490 -36.88 -24.24 -15.78
CA LEU A 490 -36.52 -24.01 -17.18
C LEU A 490 -37.34 -24.86 -18.16
N ASP A 491 -38.07 -25.86 -17.68
CA ASP A 491 -38.80 -26.78 -18.54
C ASP A 491 -40.15 -26.20 -18.97
N SER A 492 -40.41 -26.20 -20.29
CA SER A 492 -41.75 -25.97 -20.81
C SER A 492 -42.69 -27.12 -20.41
N LYS A 493 -44.01 -26.94 -20.50
CA LYS A 493 -44.98 -28.03 -20.26
C LYS A 493 -44.72 -29.25 -21.16
N GLU A 494 -44.16 -29.04 -22.34
CA GLU A 494 -43.82 -30.10 -23.28
C GLU A 494 -42.50 -30.80 -22.92
N ASP A 495 -41.51 -30.05 -22.43
CA ASP A 495 -40.27 -30.59 -21.87
C ASP A 495 -40.54 -31.46 -20.65
N LYS A 496 -41.43 -31.01 -19.74
CA LYS A 496 -41.85 -31.80 -18.57
C LYS A 496 -42.48 -33.12 -18.99
N LYS A 497 -43.36 -33.12 -19.99
CA LYS A 497 -43.95 -34.36 -20.54
C LYS A 497 -42.91 -35.28 -21.19
N LYS A 498 -41.92 -34.74 -21.91
CA LYS A 498 -40.82 -35.53 -22.48
C LYS A 498 -39.93 -36.13 -21.40
N LYS A 499 -39.62 -35.37 -20.34
CA LYS A 499 -38.87 -35.87 -19.19
C LYS A 499 -39.64 -36.97 -18.46
N GLU A 500 -40.92 -36.78 -18.16
CA GLU A 500 -41.77 -37.82 -17.55
C GLU A 500 -41.82 -39.10 -18.39
N LYS A 501 -41.93 -38.98 -19.72
CA LYS A 501 -41.91 -40.12 -20.62
C LYS A 501 -40.54 -40.82 -20.61
N THR A 502 -39.45 -40.06 -20.67
CA THR A 502 -38.09 -40.60 -20.62
C THR A 502 -37.80 -41.30 -19.28
N VAL A 503 -38.24 -40.72 -18.16
CA VAL A 503 -38.12 -41.34 -16.83
C VAL A 503 -38.87 -42.68 -16.78
N LYS A 504 -40.09 -42.75 -17.32
CA LYS A 504 -40.84 -44.00 -17.45
C LYS A 504 -40.17 -45.03 -18.35
N ASP A 505 -39.62 -44.59 -19.48
CA ASP A 505 -38.95 -45.47 -20.45
C ASP A 505 -37.65 -46.08 -19.85
N PHE A 506 -36.97 -45.37 -18.94
CA PHE A 506 -35.74 -45.83 -18.26
C PHE A 506 -35.95 -46.35 -16.83
N GLU A 507 -37.20 -46.39 -16.33
CA GLU A 507 -37.53 -46.77 -14.96
C GLU A 507 -37.04 -48.18 -14.60
N SER A 508 -37.10 -49.10 -15.57
CA SER A 508 -36.61 -50.48 -15.45
C SER A 508 -35.09 -50.64 -15.39
N VAL A 509 -34.35 -49.63 -15.85
CA VAL A 509 -32.87 -49.59 -15.82
C VAL A 509 -32.40 -48.96 -14.51
N ILE A 510 -33.09 -47.91 -14.04
CA ILE A 510 -32.77 -47.18 -12.81
C ILE A 510 -33.06 -48.01 -11.55
N THR A 511 -34.10 -48.85 -11.56
CA THR A 511 -34.48 -49.71 -10.42
C THR A 511 -33.65 -51.01 -10.28
N LYS A 512 -32.77 -51.30 -11.24
CA LYS A 512 -31.87 -52.48 -11.21
C LYS A 512 -30.42 -52.16 -10.85
N ALA A 513 -30.06 -50.87 -10.74
CA ALA A 513 -28.80 -50.40 -10.17
C ALA A 513 -29.03 -50.09 -8.68
#